data_AF-I4HH57-F1
#
_entry.id   AF-I4HH57-F1
#
_cell.length_a   1.000
_cell.length_b   1.000
_cell.length_c   1.000
_cell.angle_alpha   90.00
_cell.angle_beta   90.00
_cell.angle_gamma   90.00
#
_symmetry.space_group_name_H-M   'P 1'
#
loop_
_entity.id
_entity.type
_entity.pdbx_description
1 polymer ?
#
loop_
_entity_poly.entity_id
_entity_poly.type
_entity_poly.pdbx_seq_one_letter_code
_entity_poly.pdbx_strand_id
1 'polypeptide(L)' 'MTTHFISAEIDLQETPQQLQQEIEKELAKRGEPLRWAITEVDSENNQVKVEAIVTTAS' A
#
# COMPACT_ATOMS: atom_id res chain seq x y z
N MET A 1 10.93 2.88 18.03
CA MET A 1 10.43 2.15 16.85
C MET A 1 9.05 1.63 17.17
N THR A 2 8.05 2.06 16.40
CA THR A 2 6.65 1.60 16.57
C THR A 2 6.16 0.97 15.29
N THR A 3 5.33 -0.07 15.43
CA THR A 3 4.77 -0.83 14.32
C THR A 3 3.28 -0.49 14.19
N HIS A 4 2.85 -0.13 12.98
CA HIS A 4 1.49 0.25 12.68
C HIS A 4 0.90 -0.66 11.63
N PHE A 5 -0.36 -1.04 11.81
CA PHE A 5 -1.16 -1.68 10.77
C PHE A 5 -2.03 -0.62 10.10
N ILE A 6 -1.97 -0.54 8.77
CA ILE A 6 -2.67 0.49 8.00
C ILE A 6 -3.37 -0.10 6.79
N SER A 7 -4.46 0.56 6.39
CA SER A 7 -5.14 0.32 5.11
C SER A 7 -4.96 1.53 4.20
N ALA A 8 -4.81 1.29 2.90
CA ALA A 8 -4.71 2.30 1.87
C ALA A 8 -5.47 1.87 0.61
N GLU A 9 -6.07 2.84 -0.05
CA GLU A 9 -6.67 2.68 -1.38
C GLU A 9 -5.70 3.29 -2.39
N ILE A 10 -5.33 2.52 -3.41
CA ILE A 10 -4.36 2.92 -4.43
C ILE A 10 -4.99 2.68 -5.80
N ASP A 11 -4.88 3.65 -6.70
CA ASP A 11 -5.40 3.52 -8.06
C ASP A 11 -4.69 2.38 -8.82
N LEU A 12 -5.47 1.59 -9.56
CA LEU A 12 -4.95 0.58 -10.46
C LEU A 12 -4.04 1.24 -11.51
N GLN A 13 -2.90 0.59 -11.76
CA GLN A 13 -1.94 1.03 -12.76
C GLN A 13 -1.96 0.09 -13.97
N GLU A 14 -1.49 0.58 -15.11
CA GLU A 14 -1.48 -0.19 -16.36
C GLU A 14 -0.65 -1.47 -16.27
N THR A 15 0.39 -1.48 -15.44
CA THR A 15 1.26 -2.64 -15.23
C THR A 15 1.38 -3.01 -13.75
N PRO A 16 1.55 -4.31 -13.42
CA PRO A 16 1.78 -4.74 -12.05
C PRO A 16 3.01 -4.09 -11.40
N GLN A 17 4.06 -3.82 -12.16
CA GLN A 17 5.27 -3.18 -11.64
C GLN A 17 5.02 -1.73 -11.22
N GLN A 18 4.26 -0.96 -12.01
CA GLN A 18 3.88 0.41 -11.64
C GLN A 18 2.97 0.41 -10.40
N LEU A 19 2.03 -0.53 -10.33
CA LEU A 19 1.16 -0.67 -9.16
C LEU A 19 1.98 -0.96 -7.90
N GLN A 20 2.91 -1.92 -7.95
CA GLN A 20 3.82 -2.20 -6.85
C GLN A 20 4.58 -0.94 -6.40
N GLN A 21 5.13 -0.17 -7.34
CA GLN A 21 5.89 1.04 -7.02
C GLN A 21 5.01 2.10 -6.35
N GLU A 22 3.79 2.33 -6.84
CA GLU A 22 2.88 3.30 -6.22
C GLU A 22 2.38 2.82 -4.85
N ILE A 23 2.14 1.51 -4.65
CA ILE A 23 1.84 0.95 -3.33
C ILE A 23 2.99 1.25 -2.35
N GLU A 24 4.22 0.87 -2.69
CA GLU A 24 5.38 1.05 -1.81
C GLU A 24 5.63 2.54 -1.51
N LYS A 25 5.49 3.40 -2.51
CA LYS A 25 5.61 4.86 -2.37
C LYS A 25 4.52 5.46 -1.48
N GLU A 26 3.28 5.01 -1.57
CA GLU A 26 2.19 5.47 -0.70
C GLU A 26 2.40 4.99 0.74
N LEU A 27 2.80 3.74 0.93
CA LEU A 27 3.10 3.19 2.26
C LEU A 27 4.29 3.90 2.91
N ALA A 28 5.34 4.21 2.14
CA ALA A 28 6.53 4.93 2.60
C ALA A 28 6.21 6.31 3.21
N LYS A 29 5.13 6.97 2.79
CA LYS A 29 4.67 8.24 3.39
C LYS A 29 4.20 8.07 4.85
N ARG A 30 3.83 6.85 5.23
CA ARG A 30 3.26 6.50 6.55
C ARG A 30 4.26 5.76 7.44
N GLY A 31 5.34 5.23 6.86
CA GLY A 31 6.44 4.55 7.54
C GLY A 31 7.15 3.58 6.59
N GLU A 32 8.23 2.95 7.05
CA GLU A 32 8.94 1.95 6.27
C GLU A 32 8.09 0.67 6.16
N PRO A 33 7.67 0.23 4.95
CA PRO A 33 6.82 -0.94 4.79
C PRO A 33 7.60 -2.23 5.04
N LEU A 34 7.12 -3.06 5.97
CA LEU A 34 7.68 -4.38 6.25
C LEU A 34 7.00 -5.48 5.44
N ARG A 35 5.67 -5.38 5.30
CA ARG A 35 4.84 -6.30 4.54
C ARG A 35 3.56 -5.61 4.13
N TRP A 36 3.07 -5.91 2.94
CA TRP A 36 1.76 -5.50 2.48
C TRP A 36 1.11 -6.60 1.64
N ALA A 37 -0.21 -6.51 1.48
CA ALA A 37 -0.99 -7.35 0.58
C ALA A 37 -2.16 -6.56 0.01
N ILE A 38 -2.47 -6.80 -1.27
CA ILE A 38 -3.77 -6.38 -1.83
C ILE A 38 -4.83 -7.31 -1.26
N THR A 39 -5.84 -6.74 -0.62
CA THR A 39 -6.95 -7.48 -0.02
C THR A 39 -8.20 -7.45 -0.89
N GLU A 40 -8.32 -6.44 -1.75
CA GLU A 40 -9.47 -6.26 -2.64
C GLU A 40 -9.07 -5.50 -3.90
N VAL A 41 -9.73 -5.80 -5.01
CA VAL A 41 -9.60 -5.07 -6.28
C VAL A 41 -10.99 -4.54 -6.63
N ASP A 42 -11.15 -3.22 -6.58
CA ASP A 42 -12.36 -2.53 -6.98
C ASP A 42 -12.21 -2.07 -8.44
N SER A 43 -12.72 -2.88 -9.36
CA SER A 43 -12.71 -2.56 -10.80
C SER A 43 -13.68 -1.46 -11.20
N GLU A 44 -14.69 -1.15 -10.37
CA GLU A 44 -15.67 -0.09 -10.67
C GLU A 44 -15.05 1.29 -10.44
N ASN A 45 -14.29 1.44 -9.35
CA ASN A 45 -13.57 2.67 -9.02
C ASN A 45 -12.11 2.67 -9.51
N ASN A 46 -11.67 1.60 -10.19
CA ASN A 46 -10.32 1.40 -10.69
C ASN A 46 -9.24 1.53 -9.59
N GLN A 47 -9.48 0.88 -8.45
CA GLN A 47 -8.65 0.96 -7.26
C GLN A 47 -8.37 -0.42 -6.65
N VAL A 48 -7.31 -0.51 -5.86
CA VAL A 48 -7.02 -1.66 -5.01
C VAL A 48 -6.95 -1.23 -3.57
N LYS A 49 -7.44 -2.10 -2.70
CA LYS A 49 -7.27 -1.96 -1.26
C LYS A 49 -6.04 -2.73 -0.82
N VAL A 50 -5.16 -2.05 -0.11
CA VAL A 50 -3.92 -2.60 0.42
C VAL A 50 -3.94 -2.52 1.93
N GLU A 51 -3.59 -3.62 2.58
CA GLU A 51 -3.28 -3.65 4.00
C GLU A 51 -1.78 -3.86 4.19
N ALA A 52 -1.19 -3.08 5.10
CA ALA A 52 0.24 -3.06 5.30
C ALA A 52 0.63 -2.91 6.78
N ILE A 53 1.81 -3.44 7.08
CA ILE A 53 2.53 -3.22 8.33
C ILE A 53 3.70 -2.29 8.01
N VAL A 54 3.74 -1.15 8.69
CA VAL A 54 4.81 -0.16 8.56
C VAL A 54 5.51 0.08 9.89
N THR A 55 6.79 0.43 9.85
CA THR A 55 7.57 0.85 11.02
C THR A 55 7.97 2.31 10.92
N THR A 56 7.86 3.02 12.04
CA THR A 56 8.35 4.38 12.18
C THR A 56 9.48 4.43 13.20
N ALA A 57 10.60 5.05 12.81
CA ALA A 57 11.63 5.45 13.76
C ALA A 57 11.02 6.56 14.64
N SER A 58 11.11 6.38 15.96
CA SER A 58 10.57 7.31 16.95
C SER A 58 11.50 8.48 17.13
#